data_AF-A0A8T3RET4-F1
#
_entry.id   AF-A0A8T3RET4-F1
#
_cell.length_a   1.000
_cell.length_b   1.000
_cell.length_c   1.000
_cell.angle_alpha   90.00
_cell.angle_beta   90.00
_cell.angle_gamma   90.00
#
_symmetry.space_group_name_H-M   'P 1'
#
loop_
_entity.id
_entity.type
_entity.pdbx_description
1 polymer ?
#
loop_
_entity_poly.entity_id
_entity_poly.type
_entity_poly.pdbx_seq_one_letter_code
_entity_poly.pdbx_strand_id
1 'polypeptide(L)'
;MKLMPWDYLLGPGFGPDSDGFPDLGWPLFIASAVFLVLQVVLYNVQTRRLHRHFPLVNLQEWLLWTGLATFSLVLVSWIFRFYFIFPLTALVVGIATYLWIRFRRFPPMIEAYNQQLRRARFYSQQKHKHPEQTIRPKRSDRTRRRRRR
;
A
#
# COMPACT_ATOMS: atom_id res chain seq x y z
N MET A 1 -29.46 -12.24 27.45
CA MET A 1 -30.10 -13.03 26.38
C MET A 1 -29.28 -12.84 25.12
N LYS A 2 -28.88 -13.93 24.45
CA LYS A 2 -28.08 -13.85 23.22
C LYS A 2 -29.03 -13.53 22.07
N LEU A 3 -28.96 -12.31 21.54
CA LEU A 3 -29.79 -11.87 20.42
C LEU A 3 -29.35 -12.59 19.14
N MET A 4 -30.28 -12.83 18.21
CA MET A 4 -29.93 -13.44 16.93
C MET A 4 -29.12 -12.46 16.06
N PRO A 5 -28.24 -12.94 15.16
CA PRO A 5 -27.40 -12.09 14.30
C PRO A 5 -28.16 -10.99 13.54
N TRP A 6 -29.41 -11.25 13.15
CA TRP A 6 -30.27 -10.35 12.38
C TRP A 6 -30.98 -9.31 13.24
N ASP A 7 -31.25 -9.63 14.51
CA ASP A 7 -31.78 -8.67 15.47
C ASP A 7 -30.79 -7.52 15.67
N TYR A 8 -29.51 -7.74 15.34
CA TYR A 8 -28.48 -6.72 15.41
C TYR A 8 -28.47 -5.70 14.26
N LEU A 9 -29.35 -5.84 13.26
CA LEU A 9 -29.32 -4.95 12.08
C LEU A 9 -30.31 -3.79 12.17
N LEU A 10 -31.49 -3.98 12.80
CA LEU A 10 -32.63 -3.04 12.71
C LEU A 10 -33.53 -2.95 13.99
N GLY A 11 -33.22 -3.63 15.10
CA GLY A 11 -34.10 -3.70 16.28
C GLY A 11 -34.16 -2.43 17.15
N PRO A 12 -35.13 -2.28 18.07
CA PRO A 12 -35.29 -1.10 18.94
C PRO A 12 -34.24 -0.97 20.06
N GLY A 13 -33.39 -1.97 20.28
CA GLY A 13 -32.24 -1.92 21.20
C GLY A 13 -30.99 -1.28 20.60
N PHE A 14 -31.16 -0.24 19.79
CA PHE A 14 -30.12 0.35 18.93
C PHE A 14 -29.97 1.87 19.09
N GLY A 15 -30.59 2.46 20.11
CA GLY A 15 -30.35 3.86 20.46
C GLY A 15 -29.09 4.03 21.33
N PRO A 16 -28.64 5.27 21.56
CA PRO A 16 -27.57 5.60 22.51
C PRO A 16 -27.76 5.02 23.93
N ASP A 17 -29.01 4.65 24.24
CA ASP A 17 -29.50 4.20 25.54
C ASP A 17 -29.46 2.67 25.75
N SER A 18 -29.23 1.89 24.69
CA SER A 18 -28.91 0.46 24.84
C SER A 18 -27.42 0.32 25.11
N ASP A 19 -27.04 -0.36 26.19
CA ASP A 19 -25.65 -0.75 26.47
C ASP A 19 -25.06 -1.38 25.20
N GLY A 20 -24.23 -0.61 24.48
CA GLY A 20 -23.84 -0.93 23.12
C GLY A 20 -23.33 -2.36 22.99
N PHE A 21 -23.96 -3.16 22.13
CA PHE A 21 -23.53 -4.49 21.68
C PHE A 21 -22.61 -5.24 22.68
N PRO A 22 -23.11 -5.68 23.84
CA PRO A 22 -22.26 -6.23 24.90
C PRO A 22 -21.44 -7.44 24.42
N ASP A 23 -21.99 -8.21 23.46
CA ASP A 23 -21.36 -9.43 22.95
C ASP A 23 -20.47 -9.22 21.70
N LEU A 24 -20.70 -8.17 20.90
CA LEU A 24 -20.10 -8.03 19.56
C LEU A 24 -19.23 -6.77 19.40
N GLY A 25 -19.51 -5.72 20.17
CA GLY A 25 -18.75 -4.46 20.07
C GLY A 25 -17.29 -4.63 20.45
N TRP A 26 -17.02 -5.33 21.57
CA TRP A 26 -15.67 -5.61 22.05
C TRP A 26 -14.86 -6.49 21.09
N PRO A 27 -15.36 -7.66 20.65
CA PRO A 27 -14.64 -8.49 19.68
C PRO A 27 -14.34 -7.78 18.36
N LEU A 28 -15.29 -6.99 17.84
CA LEU A 28 -15.11 -6.27 16.58
C LEU A 28 -14.02 -5.19 16.71
N PHE A 29 -14.06 -4.44 17.80
CA PHE A 29 -13.04 -3.44 18.10
C PHE A 29 -11.65 -4.07 18.23
N ILE A 30 -11.53 -5.13 19.04
CA ILE A 30 -10.26 -5.87 19.23
C ILE A 30 -9.77 -6.43 17.89
N ALA A 31 -10.64 -7.04 17.08
CA ALA A 31 -10.26 -7.56 15.78
C ALA A 31 -9.72 -6.47 14.85
N SER A 32 -10.38 -5.29 14.83
CA SER A 32 -9.93 -4.15 14.03
C SER A 32 -8.58 -3.59 14.51
N ALA A 33 -8.35 -3.55 15.83
CA ALA A 33 -7.10 -3.10 16.42
C ALA A 33 -5.95 -4.07 16.11
N VAL A 34 -6.18 -5.38 16.28
CA VAL A 34 -5.21 -6.42 15.92
C VAL A 34 -4.87 -6.36 14.43
N PHE A 35 -5.88 -6.17 13.57
CA PHE A 35 -5.66 -6.01 12.14
C PHE A 35 -4.77 -4.81 11.82
N LEU A 36 -5.00 -3.65 12.47
CA LEU A 36 -4.15 -2.47 12.32
C LEU A 36 -2.71 -2.73 12.79
N VAL A 37 -2.53 -3.36 13.95
CA VAL A 37 -1.19 -3.71 14.47
C VAL A 37 -0.46 -4.62 13.49
N LEU A 38 -1.12 -5.66 12.97
CA LEU A 38 -0.56 -6.54 11.94
C LEU A 38 -0.16 -5.76 10.69
N GLN A 39 -0.99 -4.81 10.25
CA GLN A 39 -0.70 -3.97 9.09
C GLN A 39 0.54 -3.08 9.31
N VAL A 40 0.70 -2.51 10.52
CA VAL A 40 1.87 -1.70 10.89
C VAL A 40 3.15 -2.56 10.92
N VAL A 41 3.07 -3.76 11.50
CA VAL A 41 4.20 -4.71 11.51
C VAL A 41 4.58 -5.11 10.09
N LEU A 42 3.60 -5.49 9.26
CA LEU A 42 3.83 -5.83 7.86
C LEU A 42 4.43 -4.67 7.07
N TYR A 43 3.94 -3.44 7.28
CA TYR A 43 4.51 -2.26 6.67
C TYR A 43 5.99 -2.10 7.05
N ASN A 44 6.34 -2.17 8.34
CA ASN A 44 7.73 -1.99 8.76
C ASN A 44 8.66 -3.09 8.19
N VAL A 45 8.22 -4.34 8.21
CA VAL A 45 8.98 -5.47 7.64
C VAL A 45 9.14 -5.32 6.12
N GLN A 46 8.06 -5.02 5.40
CA GLN A 46 8.09 -4.96 3.94
C GLN A 46 8.81 -3.71 3.44
N THR A 47 8.69 -2.57 4.11
CA THR A 47 9.43 -1.36 3.76
C THR A 47 10.93 -1.59 3.88
N ARG A 48 11.40 -2.31 4.91
CA ARG A 48 12.82 -2.70 5.01
C ARG A 48 13.25 -3.63 3.88
N ARG A 49 12.45 -4.65 3.56
CA ARG A 49 12.79 -5.63 2.52
C ARG A 49 12.74 -5.06 1.10
N LEU A 50 11.76 -4.19 0.80
CA LEU A 50 11.45 -3.72 -0.55
C LEU A 50 11.82 -2.24 -0.78
N HIS A 51 12.56 -1.59 0.11
CA HIS A 51 12.98 -0.17 0.00
C HIS A 51 13.56 0.22 -1.37
N ARG A 52 14.20 -0.70 -2.10
CA ARG A 52 14.77 -0.44 -3.43
C ARG A 52 13.74 -0.35 -4.55
N HIS A 53 12.53 -0.85 -4.33
CA HIS A 53 11.47 -0.94 -5.32
C HIS A 53 10.31 -0.01 -4.95
N PHE A 54 10.44 1.25 -5.37
CA PHE A 54 9.46 2.32 -5.12
C PHE A 54 7.98 1.92 -5.26
N PRO A 55 7.52 1.26 -6.35
CA PRO A 55 6.10 0.93 -6.50
C PRO A 55 5.59 -0.09 -5.46
N LEU A 56 6.46 -0.94 -4.94
CA LEU A 56 6.09 -1.94 -3.93
C LEU A 56 6.04 -1.31 -2.53
N VAL A 57 6.87 -0.31 -2.25
CA VAL A 57 6.77 0.50 -1.03
C VAL A 57 5.47 1.31 -1.03
N ASN A 58 5.17 1.97 -2.15
CA ASN A 58 3.92 2.70 -2.32
C ASN A 58 2.69 1.78 -2.12
N LEU A 59 2.74 0.53 -2.62
CA LEU A 59 1.68 -0.45 -2.37
C LEU A 59 1.45 -0.67 -0.87
N GLN A 60 2.53 -0.89 -0.10
CA GLN A 60 2.41 -1.12 1.35
C GLN A 60 1.90 0.11 2.08
N GLU A 61 2.31 1.30 1.65
CA GLU A 61 1.83 2.57 2.21
C GLU A 61 0.33 2.74 1.99
N TRP A 62 -0.17 2.47 0.77
CA TRP A 62 -1.61 2.47 0.50
C TRP A 62 -2.38 1.47 1.37
N LEU A 63 -1.85 0.24 1.55
CA LEU A 63 -2.47 -0.77 2.42
C LEU A 63 -2.47 -0.34 3.90
N LEU A 64 -1.45 0.38 4.36
CA LEU A 64 -1.41 0.94 5.70
C LEU A 64 -2.46 2.04 5.85
N TRP A 65 -2.51 2.98 4.91
CA TRP A 65 -3.47 4.08 4.96
C TRP A 65 -4.91 3.60 4.95
N THR A 66 -5.24 2.58 4.14
CA THR A 66 -6.59 2.00 4.17
C THR A 66 -6.90 1.30 5.49
N GLY A 67 -5.95 0.61 6.09
CA GLY A 67 -6.12 -0.04 7.38
C GLY A 67 -6.32 0.99 8.49
N LEU A 68 -5.52 2.05 8.48
CA LEU A 68 -5.64 3.19 9.38
C LEU A 68 -7.01 3.86 9.25
N ALA A 69 -7.44 4.19 8.03
CA ALA A 69 -8.74 4.81 7.79
C ALA A 69 -9.91 3.92 8.24
N THR A 70 -9.87 2.62 7.92
CA THR A 70 -10.91 1.66 8.32
C THR A 70 -10.99 1.54 9.84
N PHE A 71 -9.84 1.42 10.52
CA PHE A 71 -9.79 1.40 11.98
C PHE A 71 -10.30 2.70 12.60
N SER A 72 -9.92 3.86 12.07
CA SER A 72 -10.40 5.15 12.55
C SER A 72 -11.92 5.26 12.44
N LEU A 73 -12.52 4.78 11.35
CA LEU A 73 -13.98 4.76 11.19
C LEU A 73 -14.67 3.84 12.20
N VAL A 74 -14.09 2.65 12.46
CA VAL A 74 -14.60 1.73 13.49
C VAL A 74 -14.47 2.33 14.89
N LEU A 75 -13.34 2.96 15.20
CA LEU A 75 -13.08 3.64 16.47
C LEU A 75 -14.09 4.76 16.72
N VAL A 76 -14.32 5.63 15.72
CA VAL A 76 -15.33 6.69 15.79
C VAL A 76 -16.71 6.10 16.01
N SER A 77 -17.07 5.06 15.26
CA SER A 77 -18.36 4.39 15.42
C SER A 77 -18.56 3.82 16.82
N TRP A 78 -17.48 3.33 17.42
CA TRP A 78 -17.50 2.79 18.79
C TRP A 78 -17.62 3.90 19.85
N ILE A 79 -16.83 4.97 19.74
CA ILE A 79 -16.84 6.10 20.70
C ILE A 79 -18.22 6.79 20.73
N PHE A 80 -18.80 7.04 19.56
CA PHE A 80 -20.09 7.73 19.45
C PHE A 80 -21.30 6.78 19.58
N ARG A 81 -21.05 5.49 19.86
CA ARG A 81 -22.09 4.44 19.97
C ARG A 81 -23.04 4.43 18.77
N PHE A 82 -22.49 4.55 17.56
CA PHE A 82 -23.29 4.46 16.33
C PHE A 82 -23.91 3.07 16.14
N TYR A 83 -25.01 3.03 15.39
CA TYR A 83 -25.65 1.79 14.95
C TYR A 83 -24.64 0.84 14.28
N PHE A 84 -24.78 -0.47 14.49
CA PHE A 84 -23.84 -1.49 13.97
C PHE A 84 -23.64 -1.48 12.46
N ILE A 85 -24.62 -0.96 11.70
CA ILE A 85 -24.48 -0.80 10.26
C ILE A 85 -23.31 0.12 9.88
N PHE A 86 -22.92 1.08 10.71
CA PHE A 86 -21.77 1.96 10.44
C PHE A 86 -20.41 1.24 10.52
N PRO A 87 -20.04 0.53 11.61
CA PRO A 87 -18.81 -0.25 11.62
C PRO A 87 -18.85 -1.41 10.61
N LEU A 88 -20.02 -2.03 10.35
CA LEU A 88 -20.17 -3.06 9.33
C LEU A 88 -19.86 -2.50 7.92
N THR A 89 -20.47 -1.37 7.56
CA THR A 89 -20.23 -0.72 6.26
C THR A 89 -18.78 -0.26 6.13
N ALA A 90 -18.18 0.30 7.19
CA ALA A 90 -16.76 0.65 7.21
C ALA A 90 -15.87 -0.56 6.91
N LEU A 91 -16.14 -1.72 7.50
CA LEU A 91 -15.39 -2.95 7.23
C LEU A 91 -15.56 -3.44 5.79
N VAL A 92 -16.79 -3.44 5.26
CA VAL A 92 -17.07 -3.85 3.88
C VAL A 92 -16.36 -2.93 2.89
N VAL A 93 -16.44 -1.61 3.09
CA VAL A 93 -15.75 -0.62 2.26
C VAL A 93 -14.24 -0.78 2.38
N GLY A 94 -13.71 -1.00 3.59
CA GLY A 94 -12.30 -1.26 3.83
C GLY A 94 -11.80 -2.46 3.02
N ILE A 95 -12.47 -3.62 3.14
CA ILE A 95 -12.11 -4.85 2.41
C ILE A 95 -12.22 -4.65 0.89
N ALA A 96 -13.29 -4.00 0.42
CA ALA A 96 -13.45 -3.69 -1.00
C ALA A 96 -12.30 -2.82 -1.52
N THR A 97 -11.89 -1.82 -0.73
CA THR A 97 -10.76 -0.94 -1.06
C THR A 97 -9.45 -1.72 -1.09
N TYR A 98 -9.23 -2.65 -0.14
CA TYR A 98 -8.07 -3.54 -0.14
C TYR A 98 -7.97 -4.37 -1.42
N LEU A 99 -9.08 -5.00 -1.83
CA LEU A 99 -9.14 -5.80 -3.06
C LEU A 99 -8.90 -4.93 -4.29
N TRP A 100 -9.50 -3.74 -4.34
CA TRP A 100 -9.31 -2.81 -5.44
C TRP A 100 -7.86 -2.32 -5.56
N ILE A 101 -7.23 -1.95 -4.45
CA ILE A 101 -5.82 -1.55 -4.41
C ILE A 101 -4.94 -2.70 -4.93
N ARG A 102 -5.14 -3.90 -4.40
CA ARG A 102 -4.29 -5.07 -4.69
C ARG A 102 -4.41 -5.54 -6.15
N PHE A 103 -5.63 -5.59 -6.68
CA PHE A 103 -5.91 -6.24 -7.97
C PHE A 103 -6.20 -5.28 -9.13
N ARG A 104 -6.62 -4.04 -8.87
CA ARG A 104 -6.95 -3.08 -9.93
C ARG A 104 -5.91 -1.97 -10.04
N ARG A 105 -5.52 -1.37 -8.91
CA ARG A 105 -4.69 -0.14 -8.91
C ARG A 105 -3.21 -0.41 -9.15
N PHE A 106 -2.62 -1.37 -8.45
CA PHE A 106 -1.17 -1.59 -8.46
C PHE A 106 -0.60 -2.47 -9.58
N PRO A 107 -1.29 -3.48 -10.13
CA PRO A 107 -0.75 -4.28 -11.24
C PRO A 107 -0.19 -3.46 -12.42
N PRO A 108 -0.88 -2.43 -12.94
CA PRO A 108 -0.34 -1.64 -14.05
C PRO A 108 0.93 -0.86 -13.67
N MET A 109 1.05 -0.41 -12.42
CA MET A 109 2.24 0.33 -11.94
C MET A 109 3.46 -0.58 -11.80
N ILE A 110 3.25 -1.81 -11.34
CA ILE A 110 4.31 -2.83 -11.20
C ILE A 110 4.83 -3.23 -12.59
N GLU A 111 3.93 -3.40 -13.56
CA GLU A 111 4.31 -3.72 -14.94
C GLU A 111 5.15 -2.60 -15.57
N ALA A 112 4.73 -1.34 -15.45
CA ALA A 112 5.47 -0.20 -15.97
C ALA A 112 6.88 -0.11 -15.35
N TYR A 113 7.00 -0.33 -14.03
CA TYR A 113 8.30 -0.35 -13.35
C TYR A 113 9.19 -1.51 -13.81
N ASN A 114 8.63 -2.70 -13.99
CA ASN A 114 9.37 -3.86 -14.50
C ASN A 114 9.86 -3.62 -15.94
N GLN A 115 9.10 -2.94 -16.78
CA GLN A 115 9.54 -2.54 -18.12
C GLN A 115 10.72 -1.56 -18.06
N GLN A 116 10.69 -0.58 -17.16
CA GLN A 116 11.81 0.33 -16.95
C GLN A 116 13.07 -0.41 -16.46
N LEU A 117 12.91 -1.36 -15.52
CA LEU A 117 14.02 -2.17 -15.03
C LEU A 117 14.63 -3.04 -16.14
N ARG A 118 13.80 -3.65 -16.99
CA ARG A 118 14.26 -4.42 -18.15
C ARG A 118 15.09 -3.53 -19.07
N ARG A 119 14.58 -2.35 -19.45
CA ARG A 119 15.29 -1.37 -20.29
C ARG A 119 16.64 -0.97 -19.67
N ALA A 120 16.66 -0.62 -18.39
CA ALA A 120 17.89 -0.25 -17.68
C ALA A 120 18.94 -1.36 -17.70
N ARG A 121 18.53 -2.63 -17.50
CA ARG A 121 19.41 -3.79 -17.59
C ARG A 121 19.94 -4.02 -19.01
N PHE A 122 19.11 -3.83 -20.04
CA PHE A 122 19.57 -3.93 -21.43
C PHE A 122 20.64 -2.88 -21.75
N TYR A 123 20.43 -1.61 -21.35
CA TYR A 123 21.41 -0.55 -21.58
C TYR A 123 22.72 -0.77 -20.82
N SER A 124 22.67 -1.25 -19.57
CA SER A 124 23.89 -1.56 -18.82
C SER A 124 24.66 -2.72 -19.45
N GLN A 125 23.98 -3.79 -19.87
CA GLN A 125 24.61 -4.91 -20.59
C GLN A 125 25.22 -4.48 -21.93
N GLN A 126 24.57 -3.61 -22.69
CA GLN A 126 25.12 -3.08 -23.94
C GLN A 126 26.41 -2.28 -23.71
N LYS A 127 26.45 -1.42 -22.68
CA LYS A 127 27.64 -0.64 -22.32
C LYS A 127 28.83 -1.54 -21.96
N HIS A 128 28.59 -2.71 -21.36
CA HIS A 128 29.64 -3.67 -21.02
C HIS A 128 30.05 -4.59 -22.18
N LYS A 129 29.16 -4.84 -23.15
CA LYS A 129 29.47 -5.64 -24.35
C LYS A 129 30.26 -4.88 -25.42
N HIS A 130 30.15 -3.56 -25.46
CA HIS A 130 30.93 -2.70 -26.37
C HIS A 130 31.85 -1.75 -25.59
N PRO A 131 32.83 -2.26 -24.82
CA PRO A 131 33.77 -1.40 -24.09
C PRO A 131 34.54 -0.46 -25.02
N GLU A 132 34.70 -0.87 -26.28
CA GLU A 132 35.36 -0.16 -27.37
C GLU A 132 34.67 1.16 -27.75
N GLN A 133 33.36 1.30 -27.51
CA GLN A 133 32.61 2.54 -27.77
C GLN A 133 32.76 3.59 -26.66
N THR A 134 33.18 3.18 -25.46
CA THR A 134 33.44 4.09 -24.33
C THR A 134 34.83 4.70 -24.34
N ILE A 135 35.75 4.16 -25.15
CA ILE A 135 37.09 4.72 -25.32
C ILE A 135 36.96 5.90 -26.29
N ARG A 136 36.82 7.11 -25.75
CA ARG A 136 36.92 8.35 -26.53
C ARG A 136 38.30 8.32 -27.22
N PRO A 137 38.38 8.24 -28.56
CA PRO A 137 39.68 8.23 -29.22
C PRO A 137 40.35 9.55 -28.87
N LYS A 138 41.52 9.46 -28.22
CA LYS A 138 42.39 10.60 -27.92
C LYS A 138 42.63 11.29 -29.27
N ARG A 139 41.99 12.46 -29.49
CA ARG A 139 42.20 13.25 -30.71
C ARG A 139 43.70 13.47 -30.83
N SER A 140 44.34 12.82 -31.79
CA SER A 140 45.76 13.02 -32.08
C SER A 140 45.93 14.48 -32.44
N ASP A 141 46.71 15.20 -31.64
CA ASP A 141 46.98 16.61 -31.79
C ASP A 141 47.76 16.84 -33.10
N ARG A 142 47.04 16.93 -34.22
CA ARG A 142 47.56 17.28 -35.54
C ARG A 142 47.75 18.80 -35.62
N THR A 143 48.49 19.37 -34.67
CA THR A 143 48.80 20.81 -34.65
C THR A 143 50.30 21.05 -34.57
N ARG A 144 51.09 20.26 -35.30
CA ARG A 144 52.55 20.45 -35.39
C ARG A 144 53.06 20.41 -36.82
N ARG A 145 52.44 21.12 -37.75
CA ARG A 145 53.01 21.28 -39.11
C ARG A 145 52.43 22.41 -39.97
N ARG A 146 52.29 23.63 -39.45
CA ARG A 146 52.09 24.80 -40.33
C ARG A 146 52.40 26.11 -39.61
N ARG A 147 53.69 26.48 -39.54
CA ARG A 147 54.21 27.86 -39.61
C ARG A 147 55.72 27.85 -39.31
N ARG A 148 56.49 27.47 -40.32
CA ARG A 148 57.87 27.92 -40.53
C ARG A 148 58.01 28.13 -42.04
N ARG A 149 57.66 29.32 -42.49
CA ARG A 149 58.16 30.00 -43.69
C ARG A 149 57.90 31.48 -43.48
#